data_AF-A0A535PL19-F1
#
_entry.id   AF-A0A535PL19-F1
#
_cell.length_a   1.000
_cell.length_b   1.000
_cell.length_c   1.000
_cell.angle_alpha   90.00
_cell.angle_beta   90.00
_cell.angle_gamma   90.00
#
_symmetry.space_group_name_H-M   'P 1'
#
loop_
_entity.id
_entity.type
_entity.pdbx_description
1 polymer ?
#
loop_
_entity_poly.entity_id
_entity_poly.type
_entity_poly.pdbx_seq_one_letter_code
_entity_poly.pdbx_strand_id
1 'polypeptide(L)'
;MKVLRAADAAEAKRIVLGLIPDGAQVYHGASQTLDVTGITAAIEGSHRYQPLRPKISTMDRKTQSDDIRRLASAPDVMLGSVHAVTTAGSLLVASMSGSQLGPYVTGAGRVIFVVGIQKIVSDLDEGLRRINEYAFPLEDARAQVAYGIHSAVNKVLIINREVTPGRITVVLVDEVLGF
;
A
#
# COMPACT_ATOMS: atom_id res chain seq x y z
N MET A 1 -5.93 7.07 -13.42
CA MET A 1 -4.99 6.05 -12.91
C MET A 1 -4.32 5.37 -14.09
N LYS A 2 -3.06 4.96 -13.95
CA LYS A 2 -2.34 4.14 -14.96
C LYS A 2 -2.31 2.69 -14.50
N VAL A 3 -2.50 1.73 -15.40
CA VAL A 3 -2.38 0.29 -15.09
C VAL A 3 -1.20 -0.30 -15.86
N LEU A 4 -0.38 -1.08 -15.16
CA LEU A 4 0.68 -1.92 -15.72
C LEU A 4 0.40 -3.37 -15.32
N ARG A 5 0.78 -4.32 -16.16
CA ARG A 5 0.65 -5.74 -15.88
C ARG A 5 2.04 -6.35 -15.66
N ALA A 6 2.14 -7.25 -14.71
CA ALA A 6 3.32 -8.06 -14.42
C ALA A 6 2.93 -9.54 -14.43
N ALA A 7 3.73 -10.38 -15.06
CA ALA A 7 3.49 -11.83 -15.09
C ALA A 7 3.67 -12.46 -13.71
N ASP A 8 4.58 -11.92 -12.90
CA ASP A 8 4.95 -12.48 -11.59
C ASP A 8 5.47 -11.41 -10.61
N ALA A 9 5.71 -11.82 -9.37
CA ALA A 9 6.27 -11.00 -8.30
C ALA A 9 7.63 -10.35 -8.67
N ALA A 10 8.48 -11.03 -9.42
CA ALA A 10 9.81 -10.54 -9.78
C ALA A 10 9.70 -9.40 -10.82
N GLU A 11 8.83 -9.57 -11.81
CA GLU A 11 8.51 -8.52 -12.77
C GLU A 11 7.82 -7.34 -12.08
N ALA A 12 6.87 -7.60 -11.18
CA ALA A 12 6.20 -6.54 -10.42
C ALA A 12 7.22 -5.70 -9.64
N LYS A 13 8.17 -6.34 -8.95
CA LYS A 13 9.27 -5.66 -8.26
C LYS A 13 10.10 -4.82 -9.22
N ARG A 14 10.53 -5.36 -10.37
CA ARG A 14 11.30 -4.62 -11.38
C ARG A 14 10.56 -3.39 -11.88
N ILE A 15 9.27 -3.53 -12.20
CA ILE A 15 8.42 -2.42 -12.66
C ILE A 15 8.33 -1.35 -11.57
N VAL A 16 7.99 -1.73 -10.33
CA VAL A 16 7.83 -0.78 -9.22
C VAL A 16 9.11 0.00 -8.97
N LEU A 17 10.26 -0.67 -8.88
CA LEU A 17 11.56 0.00 -8.64
C LEU A 17 11.98 0.91 -9.80
N GLY A 18 11.54 0.61 -11.03
CA GLY A 18 11.75 1.48 -12.20
C GLY A 18 10.87 2.74 -12.21
N LEU A 19 9.76 2.74 -11.48
CA LEU A 19 8.85 3.90 -11.39
C LEU A 19 9.24 4.92 -10.32
N ILE A 20 10.15 4.56 -9.42
CA ILE A 20 10.58 5.40 -8.30
C ILE A 20 11.78 6.25 -8.73
N PRO A 21 11.70 7.59 -8.63
CA PRO A 21 12.85 8.46 -8.89
C PRO A 21 13.99 8.24 -7.89
N ASP A 22 15.22 8.44 -8.35
CA ASP A 22 16.40 8.39 -7.48
C ASP A 22 16.34 9.49 -6.43
N GLY A 23 16.76 9.17 -5.20
CA GLY A 23 16.74 10.07 -4.06
C GLY A 23 15.35 10.35 -3.48
N ALA A 24 14.27 9.80 -4.05
CA ALA A 24 12.90 10.05 -3.58
C ALA A 24 12.67 9.53 -2.15
N GLN A 25 11.85 10.27 -1.39
CA GLN A 25 11.28 9.79 -0.14
C GLN A 25 10.20 8.75 -0.43
N VAL A 26 10.46 7.50 -0.05
CA VAL A 26 9.56 6.39 -0.29
C VAL A 26 8.96 5.94 1.03
N TYR A 27 7.63 5.90 1.10
CA TYR A 27 6.91 5.37 2.24
C TYR A 27 6.02 4.20 1.86
N HIS A 28 5.73 3.34 2.82
CA HIS A 28 4.80 2.23 2.66
C HIS A 28 4.19 1.84 4.01
N GLY A 29 2.92 1.43 3.97
CA GLY A 29 2.24 0.78 5.08
C GLY A 29 2.68 -0.67 5.28
N ALA A 30 2.15 -1.35 6.30
CA ALA A 30 2.25 -2.80 6.36
C ALA A 30 1.51 -3.40 5.16
N SER A 31 2.16 -4.29 4.41
CA SER A 31 1.57 -4.90 3.22
C SER A 31 2.22 -6.24 2.90
N GLN A 32 1.48 -7.32 3.14
CA GLN A 32 1.94 -8.66 2.79
C GLN A 32 2.26 -8.80 1.30
N THR A 33 1.52 -8.12 0.42
CA THR A 33 1.83 -8.07 -1.02
C THR A 33 3.21 -7.46 -1.31
N LEU A 34 3.58 -6.35 -0.66
CA LEU A 34 4.91 -5.75 -0.83
C LEU A 34 6.03 -6.60 -0.20
N ASP A 35 5.72 -7.30 0.89
CA ASP A 35 6.66 -8.16 1.60
C ASP A 35 6.97 -9.42 0.77
N VAL A 36 5.96 -10.14 0.28
CA VAL A 36 6.16 -11.38 -0.51
C VAL A 36 6.77 -11.12 -1.89
N THR A 37 6.55 -9.94 -2.46
CA THR A 37 7.22 -9.51 -3.71
C THR A 37 8.66 -9.05 -3.47
N GLY A 38 9.10 -8.93 -2.22
CA GLY A 38 10.43 -8.47 -1.85
C GLY A 38 10.68 -7.00 -2.21
N ILE A 39 9.61 -6.21 -2.40
CA ILE A 39 9.69 -4.77 -2.66
C ILE A 39 10.05 -4.03 -1.39
N THR A 40 9.43 -4.36 -0.24
CA THR A 40 9.75 -3.77 1.05
C THR A 40 11.26 -3.82 1.34
N ALA A 41 11.83 -5.03 1.28
CA ALA A 41 13.27 -5.24 1.52
C ALA A 41 14.15 -4.49 0.51
N ALA A 42 13.72 -4.40 -0.76
CA ALA A 42 14.47 -3.67 -1.78
C ALA A 42 14.45 -2.15 -1.59
N ILE A 43 13.38 -1.60 -1.01
CA ILE A 43 13.32 -0.16 -0.69
C ILE A 43 14.14 0.15 0.55
N GLU A 44 13.93 -0.62 1.63
CA GLU A 44 14.57 -0.35 2.93
C GLU A 44 16.09 -0.63 2.92
N GLY A 45 16.56 -1.57 2.09
CA GLY A 45 17.98 -1.89 1.93
C GLY A 45 18.71 -1.11 0.83
N SER A 46 18.05 -0.17 0.14
CA SER A 46 18.62 0.53 -1.00
C SER A 46 19.29 1.85 -0.63
N HIS A 47 20.44 2.12 -1.25
CA HIS A 47 21.09 3.45 -1.21
C HIS A 47 20.54 4.42 -2.27
N ARG A 48 19.66 3.95 -3.15
CA ARG A 48 19.06 4.75 -4.24
C ARG A 48 17.89 5.61 -3.77
N TYR A 49 17.27 5.28 -2.64
CA TYR A 49 16.05 5.93 -2.14
C TYR A 49 16.21 6.40 -0.70
N GLN A 50 15.28 7.23 -0.24
CA GLN A 50 15.16 7.62 1.17
C GLN A 50 13.96 6.90 1.79
N PRO A 51 14.14 5.71 2.40
CA PRO A 51 13.04 4.96 2.99
C PRO A 51 12.54 5.63 4.28
N LEU A 52 11.29 6.12 4.27
CA LEU A 52 10.74 6.86 5.40
C LEU A 52 10.36 5.98 6.59
N ARG A 53 9.99 4.72 6.36
CA ARG A 53 9.54 3.83 7.44
C ARG A 53 10.65 3.49 8.45
N PRO A 54 11.88 3.08 8.05
CA PRO A 54 13.00 2.93 8.97
C PRO A 54 13.32 4.22 9.72
N LYS A 55 13.36 5.36 9.02
CA LYS A 55 13.60 6.68 9.63
C LYS A 55 12.56 7.01 10.71
N ILE A 56 11.27 6.85 10.41
CA ILE A 56 10.18 7.09 11.36
C ILE A 56 10.28 6.14 12.57
N SER A 57 10.71 4.90 12.36
CA SER A 57 10.81 3.92 13.45
C SER A 57 11.85 4.26 14.50
N THR A 58 12.88 5.05 14.14
CA THR A 58 13.94 5.50 15.06
C THR A 58 13.63 6.83 15.74
N MET A 59 12.54 7.50 15.38
CA MET A 59 12.16 8.81 15.94
C MET A 59 11.43 8.66 17.28
N ASP A 60 11.63 9.61 18.18
CA ASP A 60 10.94 9.64 19.47
C ASP A 60 9.48 10.12 19.28
N ARG A 61 8.53 9.23 19.56
CA ARG A 61 7.10 9.53 19.43
C ARG A 61 6.59 10.58 20.41
N LYS A 62 7.27 10.84 21.53
CA LYS A 62 6.85 11.86 22.51
C LYS A 62 7.26 13.25 22.06
N THR A 63 8.48 13.40 21.56
CA THR A 63 9.06 14.71 21.22
C THR A 63 8.94 15.06 19.74
N GLN A 64 8.89 14.06 18.85
CA GLN A 64 8.91 14.25 17.39
C GLN A 64 7.60 13.80 16.72
N SER A 65 6.50 13.70 17.47
CA SER A 65 5.22 13.20 16.96
C SER A 65 4.73 13.96 15.72
N ASP A 66 4.96 15.27 15.69
CA ASP A 66 4.56 16.16 14.60
C ASP A 66 5.36 15.91 13.33
N ASP A 67 6.68 15.73 13.47
CA ASP A 67 7.56 15.41 12.35
C ASP A 67 7.25 14.03 11.77
N ILE A 68 6.96 13.05 12.64
CA ILE A 68 6.50 11.72 12.21
C ILE A 68 5.22 11.84 11.38
N ARG A 69 4.22 12.61 11.86
CA ARG A 69 2.98 12.82 11.12
C ARG A 69 3.23 13.49 9.78
N ARG A 70 4.06 14.54 9.73
CA ARG A 70 4.41 15.24 8.49
C ARG A 70 5.09 14.31 7.49
N LEU A 71 6.16 13.61 7.89
CA LEU A 71 6.90 12.67 7.05
C LEU A 71 6.00 11.56 6.50
N ALA A 72 5.16 10.96 7.34
CA ALA A 72 4.26 9.89 6.91
C ALA A 72 3.15 10.39 5.97
N SER A 73 2.75 11.66 6.09
CA SER A 73 1.56 12.19 5.41
C SER A 73 1.77 12.56 3.95
N ALA A 74 2.98 13.00 3.58
CA ALA A 74 3.26 13.54 2.25
C ALA A 74 4.62 13.07 1.68
N PRO A 75 4.82 11.76 1.46
CA PRO A 75 6.02 11.26 0.80
C PRO A 75 6.04 11.60 -0.70
N ASP A 76 7.22 11.58 -1.33
CA ASP A 76 7.33 11.69 -2.79
C ASP A 76 6.64 10.50 -3.48
N VAL A 77 6.87 9.30 -2.95
CA VAL A 77 6.25 8.06 -3.41
C VAL A 77 5.66 7.27 -2.25
N MET A 78 4.39 6.91 -2.36
CA MET A 78 3.72 5.97 -1.47
C MET A 78 3.51 4.63 -2.17
N LEU A 79 4.03 3.55 -1.58
CA LEU A 79 3.79 2.18 -2.02
C LEU A 79 2.72 1.53 -1.16
N GLY A 80 1.91 0.68 -1.79
CA GLY A 80 0.86 -0.05 -1.09
C GLY A 80 0.29 -1.21 -1.87
N SER A 81 -0.74 -1.81 -1.28
CA SER A 81 -1.68 -2.70 -1.95
C SER A 81 -3.08 -2.23 -1.59
N VAL A 82 -4.06 -2.74 -2.34
CA VAL A 82 -5.49 -2.61 -2.06
C VAL A 82 -6.03 -3.94 -1.55
N HIS A 83 -7.24 -3.92 -1.00
CA HIS A 83 -7.95 -5.12 -0.52
C HIS A 83 -8.87 -5.69 -1.62
N ALA A 84 -9.38 -4.81 -2.50
CA ALA A 84 -10.15 -5.19 -3.66
C ALA A 84 -10.02 -4.16 -4.80
N VAL A 85 -10.20 -4.63 -6.03
CA VAL A 85 -10.35 -3.82 -7.25
C VAL A 85 -11.60 -4.28 -7.96
N THR A 86 -12.58 -3.41 -8.17
CA THR A 86 -13.78 -3.80 -8.91
C THR A 86 -13.48 -3.92 -10.40
N THR A 87 -14.28 -4.71 -11.13
CA THR A 87 -14.21 -4.75 -12.60
C THR A 87 -14.45 -3.38 -13.25
N ALA A 88 -15.12 -2.46 -12.55
CA ALA A 88 -15.30 -1.07 -12.97
C ALA A 88 -14.07 -0.17 -12.70
N GLY A 89 -13.04 -0.70 -12.03
CA GLY A 89 -11.78 -0.02 -11.74
C GLY A 89 -11.72 0.74 -10.42
N SER A 90 -12.71 0.57 -9.53
CA SER A 90 -12.68 1.18 -8.19
C SER A 90 -11.76 0.39 -7.26
N LEU A 91 -10.89 1.10 -6.53
CA LEU A 91 -9.98 0.50 -5.55
C LEU A 91 -10.56 0.62 -4.14
N LEU A 92 -10.50 -0.45 -3.34
CA LEU A 92 -10.93 -0.44 -1.95
C LEU A 92 -9.76 -0.73 -1.01
N VAL A 93 -9.63 0.11 0.03
CA VAL A 93 -8.59 -0.01 1.05
C VAL A 93 -9.21 0.08 2.43
N ALA A 94 -9.01 -0.94 3.25
CA ALA A 94 -9.33 -0.92 4.67
C ALA A 94 -8.10 -0.51 5.51
N SER A 95 -8.37 0.07 6.69
CA SER A 95 -7.33 0.41 7.66
C SER A 95 -7.85 0.44 9.09
N MET A 96 -7.02 -0.03 10.03
CA MET A 96 -7.25 0.18 11.45
C MET A 96 -6.88 1.60 11.89
N SER A 97 -5.62 2.01 11.65
CA SER A 97 -5.12 3.32 12.09
C SER A 97 -5.54 4.45 11.13
N GLY A 98 -5.57 4.17 9.83
CA GLY A 98 -5.73 5.15 8.76
C GLY A 98 -4.42 5.79 8.29
N SER A 99 -3.26 5.40 8.84
CA SER A 99 -1.98 6.09 8.60
C SER A 99 -1.56 6.11 7.12
N GLN A 100 -1.94 5.10 6.35
CA GLN A 100 -1.66 5.02 4.92
C GLN A 100 -2.68 5.77 4.04
N LEU A 101 -3.87 6.09 4.57
CA LEU A 101 -4.97 6.60 3.76
C LEU A 101 -4.74 8.04 3.30
N GLY A 102 -4.20 8.91 4.16
CA GLY A 102 -3.89 10.30 3.78
C GLY A 102 -2.99 10.41 2.55
N PRO A 103 -1.82 9.72 2.53
CA PRO A 103 -0.95 9.62 1.37
C PRO A 103 -1.65 9.08 0.12
N TYR A 104 -2.50 8.04 0.25
CA TYR A 104 -3.25 7.48 -0.88
C TYR A 104 -4.24 8.49 -1.47
N VAL A 105 -4.95 9.24 -0.63
CA VAL A 105 -5.99 10.19 -1.06
C VAL A 105 -5.36 11.39 -1.75
N THR A 106 -4.43 12.08 -1.10
CA THR A 106 -3.87 13.35 -1.63
C THR A 106 -2.41 13.58 -1.28
N GLY A 107 -1.94 13.07 -0.13
CA GLY A 107 -0.67 13.51 0.43
C GLY A 107 0.57 13.11 -0.38
N ALA A 108 0.59 11.91 -0.99
CA ALA A 108 1.75 11.48 -1.75
C ALA A 108 1.80 12.08 -3.16
N GLY A 109 3.00 12.47 -3.60
CA GLY A 109 3.25 12.96 -4.96
C GLY A 109 2.95 11.89 -6.03
N ARG A 110 3.26 10.62 -5.73
CA ARG A 110 2.89 9.44 -6.52
C ARG A 110 2.45 8.30 -5.61
N VAL A 111 1.44 7.54 -6.05
CA VAL A 111 1.01 6.31 -5.38
C VAL A 111 1.18 5.14 -6.32
N ILE A 112 1.81 4.07 -5.85
CA ILE A 112 1.98 2.84 -6.62
C ILE A 112 1.37 1.69 -5.82
N PHE A 113 0.30 1.11 -6.35
CA PHE A 113 -0.33 -0.07 -5.81
C PHE A 113 0.18 -1.32 -6.51
N VAL A 114 0.62 -2.31 -5.75
CA VAL A 114 0.89 -3.67 -6.23
C VAL A 114 -0.29 -4.54 -5.85
N VAL A 115 -0.89 -5.21 -6.84
CA VAL A 115 -2.19 -5.87 -6.67
C VAL A 115 -2.15 -7.22 -7.36
N GLY A 116 -2.32 -8.30 -6.61
CA GLY A 116 -2.52 -9.62 -7.22
C GLY A 116 -3.92 -9.75 -7.82
N ILE A 117 -4.06 -10.55 -8.88
CA ILE A 117 -5.33 -10.75 -9.60
C ILE A 117 -6.46 -11.30 -8.71
N GLN A 118 -6.17 -11.99 -7.61
CA GLN A 118 -7.17 -12.52 -6.67
C GLN A 118 -7.93 -11.42 -5.89
N LYS A 119 -7.53 -10.15 -6.07
CA LYS A 119 -8.20 -8.99 -5.48
C LYS A 119 -9.21 -8.37 -6.44
N ILE A 120 -9.37 -8.88 -7.65
CA ILE A 120 -10.40 -8.43 -8.59
C ILE A 120 -11.76 -8.98 -8.15
N VAL A 121 -12.76 -8.11 -8.04
CA VAL A 121 -14.14 -8.41 -7.61
C VAL A 121 -15.15 -7.79 -8.59
N SER A 122 -16.40 -8.24 -8.60
CA SER A 122 -17.45 -7.71 -9.47
C SER A 122 -17.71 -6.23 -9.19
N ASP A 123 -17.95 -5.88 -7.93
CA ASP A 123 -18.50 -4.59 -7.49
C ASP A 123 -18.05 -4.20 -6.07
N LEU A 124 -18.56 -3.06 -5.59
CA LEU A 124 -18.22 -2.52 -4.27
C LEU A 124 -18.72 -3.42 -3.13
N ASP A 125 -19.87 -4.08 -3.29
CA ASP A 125 -20.44 -4.93 -2.24
C ASP A 125 -19.60 -6.20 -2.07
N GLU A 126 -19.19 -6.83 -3.17
CA GLU A 126 -18.21 -7.93 -3.11
C GLU A 126 -16.88 -7.47 -2.54
N GLY A 127 -16.40 -6.28 -2.90
CA GLY A 127 -15.18 -5.72 -2.34
C GLY A 127 -15.25 -5.51 -0.82
N LEU A 128 -16.38 -5.02 -0.30
CA LEU A 128 -16.61 -4.85 1.14
C LEU A 128 -16.77 -6.20 1.85
N ARG A 129 -17.45 -7.17 1.26
CA ARG A 129 -17.50 -8.54 1.80
C ARG A 129 -16.11 -9.14 1.88
N ARG A 130 -15.33 -9.06 0.79
CA ARG A 130 -13.95 -9.53 0.75
C ARG A 130 -13.07 -8.89 1.84
N ILE A 131 -13.23 -7.58 2.09
CA ILE A 131 -12.53 -6.89 3.19
C ILE A 131 -12.85 -7.54 4.53
N ASN A 132 -14.13 -7.75 4.85
CA ASN A 132 -14.56 -8.17 6.18
C ASN A 132 -14.44 -9.68 6.41
N GLU A 133 -14.71 -10.49 5.39
CA GLU A 133 -14.83 -11.94 5.50
C GLU A 133 -13.55 -12.69 5.12
N TYR A 134 -12.67 -12.06 4.32
CA TYR A 134 -11.42 -12.70 3.88
C TYR A 134 -10.18 -11.96 4.38
N ALA A 135 -10.02 -10.69 4.04
CA ALA A 135 -8.78 -9.97 4.33
C ALA A 135 -8.62 -9.65 5.82
N PHE A 136 -9.69 -9.22 6.49
CA PHE A 136 -9.66 -8.85 7.90
C PHE A 136 -9.28 -10.02 8.84
N PRO A 137 -9.88 -11.22 8.76
CA PRO A 137 -9.49 -12.33 9.62
C PRO A 137 -8.01 -12.72 9.48
N LEU A 138 -7.48 -12.69 8.24
CA LEU A 138 -6.06 -12.95 7.97
C LEU A 138 -5.17 -11.85 8.55
N GLU A 139 -5.58 -10.58 8.43
CA GLU A 139 -4.84 -9.46 9.01
C GLU A 139 -4.88 -9.47 10.53
N ASP A 140 -6.01 -9.82 11.16
CA ASP A 140 -6.13 -9.90 12.62
C ASP A 140 -5.20 -10.98 13.19
N ALA A 141 -5.21 -12.17 12.59
CA ALA A 141 -4.29 -13.25 12.96
C ALA A 141 -2.82 -12.82 12.79
N ARG A 142 -2.50 -12.15 11.67
CA ARG A 142 -1.14 -11.62 11.44
C ARG A 142 -0.76 -10.54 12.45
N ALA A 143 -1.66 -9.61 12.75
CA ALA A 143 -1.43 -8.51 13.69
C ALA A 143 -1.21 -9.02 15.12
N GLN A 144 -1.96 -10.05 15.52
CA GLN A 144 -1.73 -10.75 16.79
C GLN A 144 -0.33 -11.34 16.87
N VAL A 145 0.11 -12.07 15.84
CA VAL A 145 1.45 -12.66 15.81
C VAL A 145 2.56 -11.60 15.75
N ALA A 146 2.39 -10.56 14.93
CA ALA A 146 3.43 -9.58 14.67
C ALA A 146 3.54 -8.49 15.74
N TYR A 147 2.42 -8.12 16.37
CA TYR A 147 2.30 -6.93 17.22
C TYR A 147 1.62 -7.19 18.57
N GLY A 148 1.04 -8.38 18.79
CA GLY A 148 0.31 -8.71 20.02
C GLY A 148 -0.98 -7.91 20.20
N ILE A 149 -1.56 -7.38 19.11
CA ILE A 149 -2.81 -6.61 19.13
C ILE A 149 -3.78 -7.11 18.07
N HIS A 150 -5.08 -6.95 18.32
CA HIS A 150 -6.10 -7.16 17.30
C HIS A 150 -6.06 -6.06 16.23
N SER A 151 -6.37 -6.45 15.00
CA SER A 151 -6.66 -5.54 13.90
C SER A 151 -8.12 -5.09 13.94
N ALA A 152 -8.49 -4.15 13.08
CA ALA A 152 -9.88 -3.76 12.87
C ALA A 152 -10.08 -3.05 11.51
N VAL A 153 -11.27 -3.18 10.94
CA VAL A 153 -11.71 -2.40 9.76
C VAL A 153 -12.36 -1.09 10.24
N ASN A 154 -11.54 -0.15 10.73
CA ASN A 154 -12.05 1.11 11.29
C ASN A 154 -12.35 2.18 10.23
N LYS A 155 -11.64 2.13 9.10
CA LYS A 155 -11.73 3.11 8.01
C LYS A 155 -11.67 2.39 6.69
N VAL A 156 -12.55 2.77 5.76
CA VAL A 156 -12.54 2.29 4.38
C VAL A 156 -12.42 3.47 3.45
N LEU A 157 -11.50 3.35 2.49
CA LEU A 157 -11.32 4.29 1.39
C LEU A 157 -11.72 3.60 0.08
N ILE A 158 -12.56 4.29 -0.70
CA ILE A 158 -12.91 3.91 -2.06
C ILE A 158 -12.31 4.96 -3.01
N ILE A 159 -11.42 4.52 -3.90
CA ILE A 159 -10.85 5.37 -4.96
C ILE A 159 -11.51 4.97 -6.27
N ASN A 160 -12.50 5.76 -6.71
CA ASN A 160 -13.16 5.53 -8.00
C ASN A 160 -12.32 6.05 -9.17
N ARG A 161 -11.71 7.22 -9.00
CA ARG A 161 -10.91 7.91 -10.02
C ARG A 161 -9.81 8.74 -9.35
N GLU A 162 -8.80 9.07 -10.13
CA GLU A 162 -7.74 10.01 -9.76
C GLU A 162 -7.81 11.19 -10.74
N VAL A 163 -7.82 12.41 -10.20
CA VAL A 163 -7.94 13.65 -10.97
C VAL A 163 -6.62 13.97 -11.65
N THR A 164 -5.50 13.81 -10.94
CA THR A 164 -4.18 14.11 -11.47
C THR A 164 -3.69 12.94 -12.34
N PRO A 165 -3.57 13.12 -13.67
CA PRO A 165 -3.15 12.03 -14.55
C PRO A 165 -1.79 11.47 -14.14
N GLY A 166 -1.66 10.14 -14.07
CA GLY A 166 -0.40 9.46 -13.74
C GLY A 166 0.01 9.48 -12.26
N ARG A 167 -0.73 10.15 -11.36
CA ARG A 167 -0.42 10.16 -9.92
C ARG A 167 -0.53 8.76 -9.29
N ILE A 168 -1.63 8.06 -9.57
CA ILE A 168 -1.82 6.66 -9.14
C ILE A 168 -1.47 5.70 -10.27
N THR A 169 -0.57 4.77 -9.99
CA THR A 169 -0.27 3.61 -10.83
C THR A 169 -0.66 2.32 -10.12
N VAL A 170 -1.35 1.42 -10.82
CA VAL A 170 -1.64 0.06 -10.35
C VAL A 170 -0.79 -0.91 -11.16
N VAL A 171 0.03 -1.71 -10.48
CA VAL A 171 0.76 -2.84 -11.04
C VAL A 171 -0.04 -4.08 -10.69
N LEU A 172 -0.82 -4.57 -11.66
CA LEU A 172 -1.60 -5.79 -11.55
C LEU A 172 -0.69 -6.99 -11.84
N VAL A 173 -0.66 -7.96 -10.94
CA VAL A 173 0.24 -9.11 -11.00
C VAL A 173 -0.56 -10.38 -11.17
N ASP A 174 -0.21 -11.20 -12.16
CA ASP A 174 -0.90 -12.46 -12.50
C ASP A 174 -0.64 -13.60 -11.50
N GLU A 175 -0.47 -13.26 -10.22
CA GLU A 175 -0.23 -14.17 -9.11
C GLU A 175 -1.10 -13.83 -7.90
N VAL A 176 -1.28 -14.82 -7.02
CA VAL A 176 -1.92 -14.64 -5.71
C VAL A 176 -0.92 -14.00 -4.75
N LEU A 177 -1.04 -12.69 -4.52
CA LEU A 177 -0.12 -11.94 -3.65
C LEU A 177 -0.81 -11.35 -2.42
N GLY A 178 -0.39 -11.81 -1.24
CA GLY A 178 -0.99 -11.40 0.04
C GLY A 178 -2.50 -11.66 0.07
N PHE A 179 -3.20 -10.90 0.91
CA PHE A 179 -4.65 -10.98 1.06
C PHE A 179 -5.31 -9.61 0.92
#